data_AF-A0A840FPA5-F1
#
_entry.id   AF-A0A840FPA5-F1
#
_cell.length_a   1.000
_cell.length_b   1.000
_cell.length_c   1.000
_cell.angle_alpha   90.00
_cell.angle_beta   90.00
_cell.angle_gamma   90.00
#
_symmetry.space_group_name_H-M   'P 1'
#
loop_
_entity.id
_entity.type
_entity.pdbx_description
1 polymer ?
#
loop_
_entity_poly.entity_id
_entity_poly.type
_entity_poly.pdbx_seq_one_letter_code
_entity_poly.pdbx_strand_id
1 'polypeptide(L)'
;MDTNSKYGGKYMLRLLSIAALLSVGIVSSAPAATFVFDFGAKDPIESKNTFGSFTLEKNAESYSLTSFSGKVGGTKYTTSQVGLQDFQSLLVIGGTLNSVQRTLPGTNDFSFVIYKNDIYQDIYLTYGAEGFDKLVSIGVGLDKGTLPITSAVPEPASWAMMIGGFGMVGAASRYRRRSAKVSLA
;
A
#
# COMPACT_ATOMS: atom_id res chain seq x y z
N MET A 1 9.43 -67.06 30.98
CA MET A 1 8.15 -66.32 30.91
C MET A 1 8.52 -64.89 30.58
N ASP A 2 8.67 -64.58 29.29
CA ASP A 2 9.07 -63.26 28.80
C ASP A 2 7.84 -62.48 28.38
N THR A 3 7.56 -61.38 29.05
CA THR A 3 6.59 -60.38 28.61
C THR A 3 7.28 -59.03 28.49
N ASN A 4 6.92 -58.31 27.41
CA ASN A 4 7.24 -56.92 27.07
C ASN A 4 8.43 -56.66 26.16
N SER A 5 8.12 -56.42 24.88
CA SER A 5 8.54 -55.19 24.17
C SER A 5 8.02 -55.24 22.72
N LYS A 6 6.74 -54.90 22.50
CA LYS A 6 6.17 -54.85 21.13
C LYS A 6 5.34 -53.60 20.81
N TYR A 7 5.31 -52.59 21.69
CA TYR A 7 4.38 -51.45 21.54
C TYR A 7 5.02 -50.05 21.42
N GLY A 8 6.34 -49.93 21.26
CA GLY A 8 7.02 -48.62 21.20
C GLY A 8 6.94 -47.85 19.87
N GLY A 9 6.70 -48.52 18.74
CA GLY A 9 6.89 -47.90 17.41
C GLY A 9 5.71 -47.10 16.86
N LYS A 10 4.46 -47.47 17.21
CA LYS A 10 3.25 -46.88 16.58
C LYS A 10 2.85 -45.52 17.14
N TYR A 11 3.24 -45.19 18.36
CA TYR A 11 2.90 -43.91 19.01
C TYR A 11 3.86 -42.78 18.61
N MET A 12 5.13 -43.10 18.32
CA MET A 12 6.14 -42.12 17.93
C MET A 12 5.90 -41.54 16.51
N LEU A 13 5.35 -42.35 15.60
CA LEU A 13 5.02 -41.92 14.24
C LEU A 13 3.80 -40.98 14.20
N ARG A 14 2.85 -41.13 15.14
CA ARG A 14 1.67 -40.25 15.25
C ARG A 14 2.00 -38.89 15.86
N LEU A 15 3.00 -38.82 16.74
CA LEU A 15 3.47 -37.57 17.33
C LEU A 15 4.18 -36.65 16.32
N LEU A 16 4.91 -37.22 15.36
CA LEU A 16 5.57 -36.45 14.29
C LEU A 16 4.57 -35.82 13.29
N SER A 17 3.45 -36.47 13.01
CA SER A 17 2.42 -35.94 12.12
C SER A 17 1.64 -34.77 12.72
N ILE A 18 1.53 -34.69 14.05
CA ILE A 18 0.81 -33.61 14.75
C ILE A 18 1.67 -32.34 14.81
N ALA A 19 2.99 -32.45 14.91
CA ALA A 19 3.89 -31.29 14.95
C ALA A 19 3.97 -30.53 13.61
N ALA A 20 3.74 -31.18 12.48
CA ALA A 20 3.79 -30.53 11.16
C ALA A 20 2.55 -29.66 10.86
N LEU A 21 1.42 -29.91 11.53
CA LEU A 21 0.15 -29.19 11.30
C LEU A 21 -0.02 -27.93 12.15
N LEU A 22 0.86 -27.66 13.12
CA LEU A 22 0.72 -26.55 14.09
C LEU A 22 1.52 -25.28 13.75
N SER A 23 2.20 -25.20 12.60
CA SER A 23 3.08 -24.07 12.25
C SER A 23 2.55 -23.12 11.17
N VAL A 24 1.23 -23.07 10.96
CA VAL A 24 0.62 -21.96 10.21
C VAL A 24 0.65 -20.71 11.09
N GLY A 25 1.82 -20.08 11.17
CA GLY A 25 1.94 -18.74 11.74
C GLY A 25 1.05 -17.81 10.93
N ILE A 26 0.09 -17.16 11.59
CA ILE A 26 -0.73 -16.12 11.00
C ILE A 26 0.24 -14.99 10.64
N VAL A 27 0.61 -14.88 9.37
CA VAL A 27 1.29 -13.70 8.86
C VAL A 27 0.23 -12.59 8.86
N SER A 28 0.26 -11.71 9.87
CA SER A 28 -0.56 -10.51 9.85
C SER A 28 -0.09 -9.64 8.67
N SER A 29 -1.01 -9.18 7.83
CA SER A 29 -0.69 -8.21 6.78
C SER A 29 -0.02 -6.98 7.40
N ALA A 30 1.03 -6.46 6.76
CA ALA A 30 1.66 -5.21 7.19
C ALA A 30 0.61 -4.10 7.33
N PRO A 31 0.71 -3.24 8.38
CA PRO A 31 -0.21 -2.12 8.54
C PRO A 31 -0.10 -1.15 7.35
N ALA A 32 -1.22 -0.55 6.96
CA ALA A 32 -1.26 0.43 5.88
C ALA A 32 -0.36 1.63 6.19
N ALA A 33 0.40 2.09 5.19
CA ALA A 33 1.27 3.25 5.36
C ALA A 33 0.47 4.54 5.13
N THR A 34 0.51 5.48 6.07
CA THR A 34 -0.21 6.76 6.00
C THR A 34 0.70 7.89 5.53
N PHE A 35 0.21 8.72 4.61
CA PHE A 35 0.91 9.87 4.04
C PHE A 35 0.03 11.11 4.16
N VAL A 36 0.58 12.19 4.70
CA VAL A 36 -0.11 13.49 4.82
C VAL A 36 0.56 14.47 3.89
N PHE A 37 -0.25 15.11 3.06
CA PHE A 37 0.19 16.10 2.09
C PHE A 37 -0.45 17.43 2.39
N ASP A 38 0.38 18.46 2.49
CA ASP A 38 -0.06 19.86 2.49
C ASP A 38 0.08 20.39 1.06
N PHE A 39 -0.95 21.07 0.56
CA PHE A 39 -0.94 21.69 -0.76
C PHE A 39 -1.19 23.20 -0.66
N GLY A 40 -0.57 23.93 -1.57
CA GLY A 40 -0.72 25.38 -1.66
C GLY A 40 -0.39 25.88 -3.07
N ALA A 41 -1.25 26.74 -3.61
CA ALA A 41 -1.00 27.47 -4.83
C ALA A 41 -1.71 28.82 -4.79
N LYS A 42 -1.04 29.85 -5.31
CA LYS A 42 -1.69 31.11 -5.62
C LYS A 42 -2.21 31.03 -7.04
N ASP A 43 -3.51 31.16 -7.21
CA ASP A 43 -4.07 31.34 -8.55
C ASP A 43 -3.60 32.70 -9.10
N PRO A 44 -2.81 32.72 -10.19
CA PRO A 44 -2.31 33.96 -10.78
C PRO A 44 -3.42 34.80 -11.44
N ILE A 45 -4.61 34.22 -11.67
CA ILE A 45 -5.71 34.85 -12.40
C ILE A 45 -6.71 35.48 -11.43
N GLU A 46 -7.16 34.75 -10.41
CA GLU A 46 -8.28 35.20 -9.56
C GLU A 46 -7.86 35.71 -8.17
N SER A 47 -6.56 35.70 -7.84
CA SER A 47 -6.08 35.93 -6.46
C SER A 47 -6.74 34.99 -5.44
N LYS A 48 -7.36 33.90 -5.90
CA LYS A 48 -7.98 32.89 -5.06
C LYS A 48 -6.90 31.89 -4.64
N ASN A 49 -6.60 31.89 -3.35
CA ASN A 49 -5.63 30.95 -2.81
C ASN A 49 -6.26 29.55 -2.75
N THR A 50 -5.57 28.59 -3.35
CA THR A 50 -5.83 27.16 -3.18
C THR A 50 -4.89 26.64 -2.12
N PHE A 51 -5.41 26.04 -1.06
CA PHE A 51 -4.59 25.51 0.03
C PHE A 51 -5.35 24.50 0.86
N GLY A 52 -4.63 23.58 1.50
CA GLY A 52 -5.23 22.60 2.39
C GLY A 52 -4.31 21.41 2.62
N SER A 53 -4.92 20.32 3.08
CA SER A 53 -4.24 19.06 3.31
C SER A 53 -5.11 17.88 2.93
N PHE A 54 -4.48 16.78 2.54
CA PHE A 54 -5.13 15.49 2.40
C PHE A 54 -4.27 14.36 2.92
N THR A 55 -4.91 13.24 3.27
CA THR A 55 -4.24 12.04 3.76
C THR A 55 -4.54 10.87 2.86
N LEU A 56 -3.48 10.20 2.40
CA LEU A 56 -3.56 8.95 1.67
C LEU A 56 -3.08 7.81 2.57
N GLU A 57 -3.76 6.68 2.48
CA GLU A 57 -3.28 5.41 3.00
C GLU A 57 -2.92 4.51 1.84
N LYS A 58 -1.73 3.90 1.91
CA LYS A 58 -1.29 2.88 0.97
C LYS A 58 -1.53 1.50 1.56
N ASN A 59 -2.35 0.75 0.84
CA ASN A 59 -2.51 -0.69 0.98
C ASN A 59 -1.65 -1.39 -0.09
N ALA A 60 -1.51 -2.71 0.00
CA ALA A 60 -0.57 -3.52 -0.78
C ALA A 60 -0.38 -3.07 -2.25
N GLU A 61 -1.49 -2.78 -2.96
CA GLU A 61 -1.45 -2.34 -4.36
C GLU A 61 -2.26 -1.07 -4.66
N SER A 62 -2.86 -0.45 -3.64
CA SER A 62 -3.79 0.67 -3.85
C SER A 62 -3.64 1.78 -2.84
N TYR A 63 -4.06 2.98 -3.23
CA TYR A 63 -4.19 4.13 -2.35
C TYR A 63 -5.67 4.38 -2.02
N SER A 64 -5.93 4.83 -0.80
CA SER A 64 -7.23 5.33 -0.36
C SER A 64 -7.09 6.72 0.25
N LEU A 65 -8.05 7.60 -0.02
CA LEU A 65 -8.13 8.93 0.59
C LEU A 65 -8.89 8.82 1.91
N THR A 66 -8.23 9.17 3.02
CA THR A 66 -8.83 9.09 4.36
C THR A 66 -9.19 10.46 4.93
N SER A 67 -8.54 11.51 4.46
CA SER A 67 -8.91 12.88 4.83
C SER A 67 -8.69 13.85 3.68
N PHE A 68 -9.55 14.86 3.61
CA PHE A 68 -9.36 16.05 2.80
C PHE A 68 -9.93 17.26 3.53
N SER A 69 -9.15 18.33 3.63
CA SER A 69 -9.63 19.63 4.10
C SER A 69 -8.88 20.73 3.38
N GLY A 70 -9.60 21.62 2.70
CA GLY A 70 -8.95 22.71 2.01
C GLY A 70 -9.89 23.60 1.22
N LYS A 71 -9.30 24.59 0.57
CA LYS A 71 -9.95 25.43 -0.43
C LYS A 71 -9.31 25.21 -1.78
N VAL A 72 -10.13 25.10 -2.82
CA VAL A 72 -9.72 25.01 -4.22
C VAL A 72 -10.56 26.00 -5.02
N GLY A 73 -9.92 26.90 -5.76
CA GLY A 73 -10.64 27.92 -6.53
C GLY A 73 -11.54 28.83 -5.67
N GLY A 74 -11.19 29.00 -4.39
CA GLY A 74 -11.98 29.75 -3.39
C GLY A 74 -13.07 28.95 -2.67
N THR A 75 -13.46 27.79 -3.22
CA THR A 75 -14.49 26.91 -2.63
C THR A 75 -13.89 25.97 -1.60
N LYS A 76 -14.56 25.80 -0.46
CA LYS A 76 -14.14 24.87 0.61
C LYS A 76 -14.61 23.45 0.31
N TYR A 77 -13.75 22.47 0.54
CA TYR A 77 -14.08 21.05 0.45
C TYR A 77 -13.67 20.30 1.72
N THR A 78 -14.49 19.33 2.09
CA THR A 78 -14.21 18.34 3.14
C THR A 78 -14.16 16.93 2.54
N THR A 79 -13.67 15.96 3.32
CA THR A 79 -13.55 14.55 2.89
C THR A 79 -14.83 13.98 2.26
N SER A 80 -16.01 14.37 2.73
CA SER A 80 -17.30 13.90 2.18
C SER A 80 -17.60 14.35 0.75
N GLN A 81 -16.93 15.38 0.26
CA GLN A 81 -17.17 16.01 -1.05
C GLN A 81 -16.08 15.68 -2.07
N VAL A 82 -15.10 14.88 -1.66
CA VAL A 82 -13.90 14.57 -2.45
C VAL A 82 -13.73 13.07 -2.51
N GLY A 83 -13.29 12.57 -3.65
CA GLY A 83 -12.95 11.17 -3.85
C GLY A 83 -11.56 11.01 -4.44
N LEU A 84 -11.11 9.76 -4.45
CA LEU A 84 -9.86 9.34 -5.07
C LEU A 84 -10.16 8.29 -6.13
N GLN A 85 -9.54 8.46 -7.28
CA GLN A 85 -9.40 7.42 -8.28
C GLN A 85 -7.94 6.99 -8.36
N ASP A 86 -7.71 5.70 -8.16
CA ASP A 86 -6.40 5.09 -8.30
C ASP A 86 -6.25 4.46 -9.69
N PHE A 87 -5.29 4.96 -10.48
CA PHE A 87 -4.90 4.39 -11.76
C PHE A 87 -3.50 3.81 -11.68
N GLN A 88 -3.14 2.99 -12.66
CA GLN A 88 -1.83 2.35 -12.69
C GLN A 88 -0.66 3.37 -12.58
N SER A 89 -0.74 4.50 -13.30
CA SER A 89 0.36 5.48 -13.40
C SER A 89 0.11 6.80 -12.67
N LEU A 90 -1.09 7.03 -12.15
CA LEU A 90 -1.45 8.29 -11.50
C LEU A 90 -2.56 8.10 -10.47
N LEU A 91 -2.71 9.08 -9.59
CA LEU A 91 -3.83 9.24 -8.69
C LEU A 91 -4.60 10.51 -9.09
N VAL A 92 -5.93 10.45 -9.05
CA VAL A 92 -6.79 11.64 -9.19
C VAL A 92 -7.58 11.86 -7.93
N ILE A 93 -7.39 13.01 -7.29
CA ILE A 93 -8.22 13.46 -6.17
C ILE A 93 -9.12 14.57 -6.68
N GLY A 94 -10.43 14.48 -6.50
CA GLY A 94 -11.33 15.45 -7.11
C GLY A 94 -12.69 15.51 -6.45
N GLY A 95 -13.43 16.58 -6.76
CA GLY A 95 -14.81 16.76 -6.30
C GLY A 95 -15.72 15.62 -6.78
N THR A 96 -16.65 15.19 -5.93
CA THR A 96 -17.56 14.08 -6.29
C THR A 96 -18.84 14.54 -7.00
N LEU A 97 -19.13 15.84 -7.02
CA LEU A 97 -20.37 16.41 -7.57
C LEU A 97 -20.63 15.97 -9.02
N ASN A 98 -19.60 16.01 -9.87
CA ASN A 98 -19.68 15.59 -11.27
C ASN A 98 -18.80 14.38 -11.63
N SER A 99 -18.37 13.61 -10.63
CA SER A 99 -17.31 12.58 -10.69
C SER A 99 -15.90 13.12 -10.47
N VAL A 100 -15.11 12.34 -9.72
CA VAL A 100 -13.70 12.61 -9.38
C VAL A 100 -12.83 12.86 -10.62
N GLN A 101 -13.16 12.22 -11.74
CA GLN A 101 -12.38 12.29 -12.99
C GLN A 101 -12.80 13.43 -13.92
N ARG A 102 -13.87 14.16 -13.58
CA ARG A 102 -14.46 15.16 -14.48
C ARG A 102 -14.44 16.52 -13.80
N THR A 103 -13.86 17.48 -14.50
CA THR A 103 -13.89 18.89 -14.12
C THR A 103 -14.66 19.66 -15.18
N LEU A 104 -15.74 20.33 -14.78
CA LEU A 104 -16.58 21.12 -15.68
C LEU A 104 -16.35 22.61 -15.43
N PRO A 105 -16.31 23.46 -16.47
CA PRO A 105 -16.30 24.91 -16.27
C PRO A 105 -17.56 25.40 -15.55
N GLY A 106 -17.43 26.49 -14.80
CA GLY A 106 -18.57 27.13 -14.13
C GLY A 106 -19.13 26.36 -12.92
N THR A 107 -18.53 25.23 -12.55
CA THR A 107 -18.94 24.43 -11.37
C THR A 107 -17.95 24.59 -10.23
N ASN A 108 -18.16 23.85 -9.13
CA ASN A 108 -17.20 23.64 -8.05
C ASN A 108 -16.54 22.24 -8.17
N ASP A 109 -16.16 21.85 -9.37
CA ASP A 109 -15.37 20.63 -9.56
C ASP A 109 -13.89 20.96 -9.58
N PHE A 110 -13.08 20.03 -9.11
CA PHE A 110 -11.64 20.09 -9.25
C PHE A 110 -11.04 18.70 -9.42
N SER A 111 -9.83 18.64 -9.92
CA SER A 111 -8.98 17.45 -9.97
C SER A 111 -7.53 17.81 -9.68
N PHE A 112 -6.95 17.18 -8.66
CA PHE A 112 -5.51 17.04 -8.47
C PHE A 112 -5.07 15.75 -9.14
N VAL A 113 -4.15 15.87 -10.10
CA VAL A 113 -3.52 14.72 -10.74
C VAL A 113 -2.12 14.57 -10.17
N ILE A 114 -1.82 13.39 -9.62
CA ILE A 114 -0.52 13.06 -9.03
C ILE A 114 0.05 11.88 -9.81
N TYR A 115 1.13 12.09 -10.56
CA TYR A 115 1.80 11.02 -11.29
C TYR A 115 2.67 10.16 -10.37
N LYS A 116 2.60 8.84 -10.54
CA LYS A 116 3.38 7.84 -9.79
C LYS A 116 4.75 7.58 -10.44
N ASN A 117 5.43 8.62 -10.92
CA ASN A 117 6.74 8.48 -11.56
C ASN A 117 7.87 8.67 -10.53
N ASP A 118 8.93 7.87 -10.63
CA ASP A 118 10.03 7.78 -9.65
C ASP A 118 10.92 9.03 -9.55
N ILE A 119 10.81 9.96 -10.51
CA ILE A 119 11.83 11.00 -10.71
C ILE A 119 11.31 12.41 -10.40
N TYR A 120 10.04 12.70 -10.70
CA TYR A 120 9.38 13.97 -10.35
C TYR A 120 7.86 13.74 -10.22
N GLN A 121 7.26 14.22 -9.13
CA GLN A 121 5.80 14.28 -8.99
C GLN A 121 5.34 15.66 -9.49
N ASP A 122 4.99 15.74 -10.76
CA ASP A 122 4.28 16.90 -11.27
C ASP A 122 2.83 16.83 -10.80
N ILE A 123 2.36 17.89 -10.18
CA ILE A 123 1.01 17.97 -9.65
C ILE A 123 0.31 19.14 -10.29
N TYR A 124 -0.70 18.77 -11.08
CA TYR A 124 -1.57 19.70 -11.74
C TYR A 124 -2.90 19.71 -11.00
N LEU A 125 -3.33 20.91 -10.65
CA LEU A 125 -4.68 21.16 -10.21
C LEU A 125 -5.45 21.76 -11.37
N THR A 126 -6.58 21.15 -11.69
CA THR A 126 -7.56 21.73 -12.61
C THR A 126 -8.87 21.97 -11.86
N TYR A 127 -9.49 23.14 -12.01
CA TYR A 127 -10.82 23.39 -11.45
C TYR A 127 -11.72 24.17 -12.42
N GLY A 128 -13.01 23.91 -12.31
CA GLY A 128 -14.04 24.82 -12.78
C GLY A 128 -14.17 25.91 -11.74
N ALA A 129 -14.05 27.17 -12.13
CA ALA A 129 -14.40 28.28 -11.26
C ALA A 129 -15.84 28.70 -11.60
N GLU A 130 -16.70 28.82 -10.58
CA GLU A 130 -18.02 29.42 -10.76
C GLU A 130 -17.87 30.82 -11.39
N GLY A 131 -18.60 31.06 -12.49
CA GLY A 131 -18.54 32.30 -13.26
C GLY A 131 -17.55 32.31 -14.43
N PHE A 132 -16.88 31.18 -14.73
CA PHE A 132 -15.99 31.05 -15.89
C PHE A 132 -16.42 29.94 -16.84
N ASP A 133 -16.37 30.24 -18.14
CA ASP A 133 -16.65 29.27 -19.22
C ASP A 133 -15.46 28.35 -19.54
N LYS A 134 -14.35 28.46 -18.81
CA LYS A 134 -13.10 27.70 -19.04
C LYS A 134 -12.55 27.11 -17.75
N LEU A 135 -11.77 26.04 -17.89
CA LEU A 135 -11.03 25.43 -16.79
C LEU A 135 -9.76 26.23 -16.49
N VAL A 136 -9.43 26.34 -15.20
CA VAL A 136 -8.15 26.86 -14.73
C VAL A 136 -7.25 25.69 -14.39
N SER A 137 -5.99 25.71 -14.88
CA SER A 137 -4.97 24.71 -14.56
C SER A 137 -3.74 25.39 -13.99
N ILE A 138 -3.31 24.98 -12.80
CA ILE A 138 -2.15 25.54 -12.10
C ILE A 138 -1.24 24.44 -11.58
N GLY A 139 0.07 24.71 -11.56
CA GLY A 139 1.03 23.88 -10.84
C GLY A 139 0.88 24.08 -9.34
N VAL A 140 0.84 22.98 -8.58
CA VAL A 140 0.66 23.02 -7.13
C VAL A 140 1.88 22.41 -6.46
N GLY A 141 2.46 23.14 -5.51
CA GLY A 141 3.51 22.61 -4.65
C GLY A 141 2.91 21.68 -3.60
N LEU A 142 3.53 20.52 -3.40
CA LEU A 142 3.35 19.73 -2.18
C LEU A 142 4.57 19.92 -1.29
N ASP A 143 4.35 20.55 -0.13
CA ASP A 143 5.43 20.87 0.80
C ASP A 143 5.79 19.68 1.69
N LYS A 144 4.93 18.66 1.76
CA LYS A 144 5.15 17.44 2.57
C LYS A 144 4.68 16.20 1.84
N GLY A 145 5.57 15.24 1.65
CA GLY A 145 5.26 13.90 1.18
C GLY A 145 5.81 13.62 -0.23
N THR A 146 6.75 12.70 -0.30
CA THR A 146 7.02 11.93 -1.52
C THR A 146 6.24 10.63 -1.36
N LEU A 147 5.28 10.34 -2.23
CA LEU A 147 4.63 9.01 -2.26
C LEU A 147 5.72 7.92 -2.41
N PRO A 148 5.91 7.02 -1.44
CA PRO A 148 6.87 5.94 -1.61
C PRO A 148 6.33 4.95 -2.62
N ILE A 149 6.98 4.91 -3.76
CA ILE A 149 6.84 3.82 -4.72
C ILE A 149 7.63 2.65 -4.11
N THR A 150 6.95 1.89 -3.25
CA THR A 150 7.49 0.64 -2.71
C THR A 150 7.76 -0.28 -3.90
N SER A 151 9.02 -0.37 -4.32
CA SER A 151 9.45 -1.47 -5.19
C SER A 151 9.01 -2.77 -4.53
N ALA A 152 8.42 -3.69 -5.30
CA ALA A 152 7.94 -4.99 -4.83
C ALA A 152 9.10 -5.93 -4.45
N VAL A 153 9.98 -5.48 -3.57
CA VAL A 153 10.99 -6.29 -2.91
C VAL A 153 10.28 -6.93 -1.72
N PRO A 154 10.24 -8.27 -1.63
CA PRO A 154 9.65 -8.93 -0.47
C PRO A 154 10.34 -8.40 0.78
N GLU A 155 9.56 -8.07 1.82
CA GLU A 155 10.10 -7.46 3.04
C GLU A 155 11.24 -8.31 3.62
N PRO A 156 12.23 -7.71 4.32
CA PRO A 156 13.36 -8.45 4.91
C PRO A 156 12.94 -9.64 5.78
N ALA A 157 11.77 -9.55 6.44
CA ALA A 157 11.18 -10.64 7.19
C ALA A 157 10.80 -11.83 6.31
N SER A 158 10.27 -11.60 5.11
CA SER A 158 9.94 -12.65 4.13
C SER A 158 11.20 -13.37 3.66
N TRP A 159 12.30 -12.64 3.43
CA TRP A 159 13.59 -13.24 3.08
C TRP A 159 14.13 -14.08 4.24
N ALA A 160 14.02 -13.57 5.46
CA ALA A 160 14.43 -14.29 6.66
C ALA A 160 13.61 -15.58 6.86
N MET A 161 12.30 -15.57 6.59
CA MET A 161 11.46 -16.77 6.64
C MET A 161 11.84 -17.80 5.57
N MET A 162 12.10 -17.36 4.33
CA MET A 162 12.57 -18.26 3.27
C MET A 162 13.91 -18.90 3.63
N ILE A 163 14.87 -18.09 4.06
CA ILE A 163 16.20 -18.55 4.49
C ILE A 163 16.06 -19.49 5.71
N GLY A 164 15.21 -19.15 6.68
CA GLY A 164 14.93 -19.97 7.84
C GLY A 164 14.34 -21.33 7.47
N GLY A 165 13.34 -21.35 6.57
CA GLY A 165 12.72 -22.57 6.07
C GLY A 165 13.71 -23.47 5.33
N PHE A 166 14.48 -22.91 4.39
CA PHE A 166 15.51 -23.67 3.67
C PHE A 166 16.63 -24.15 4.60
N GLY A 167 17.01 -23.34 5.59
CA GLY A 167 17.98 -23.70 6.62
C GLY A 167 17.52 -24.91 7.44
N MET A 168 16.25 -24.93 7.84
CA MET A 168 15.65 -26.02 8.61
C MET A 168 15.58 -27.32 7.80
N VAL A 169 15.12 -27.26 6.55
CA VAL A 169 15.09 -28.43 5.64
C VAL A 169 16.49 -28.97 5.37
N GLY A 170 17.46 -28.08 5.17
CA GLY A 170 18.87 -28.44 5.00
C GLY A 170 19.46 -29.11 6.25
N ALA A 171 19.17 -28.56 7.44
CA ALA A 171 19.61 -29.12 8.71
C ALA A 171 19.02 -30.52 8.97
N ALA A 172 17.71 -30.68 8.76
CA ALA A 172 17.02 -31.97 8.90
C ALA A 172 17.59 -33.03 7.94
N SER A 173 17.87 -32.64 6.69
CA SER A 173 18.48 -33.53 5.69
C SER A 173 19.89 -33.98 6.09
N ARG A 174 20.71 -33.08 6.66
CA ARG A 174 22.06 -33.43 7.15
C ARG A 174 22.00 -34.33 8.39
N TYR A 175 21.05 -34.08 9.29
CA TYR A 175 20.88 -34.88 10.50
C TYR A 175 20.56 -36.36 10.17
N ARG A 176 19.67 -36.62 9.20
CA ARG A 176 19.33 -38.00 8.78
C ARG A 176 20.52 -38.79 8.23
N ARG A 177 21.46 -38.15 7.50
CA ARG A 177 22.62 -38.84 6.91
C ARG A 177 23.61 -39.32 7.96
N ARG A 178 23.70 -38.67 9.13
CA ARG A 178 24.59 -39.12 10.22
C ARG A 178 24.17 -40.47 10.82
N SER A 179 22.91 -40.87 10.63
CA SER A 179 22.39 -42.13 11.15
C SER A 179 22.43 -43.29 10.13
N ALA A 180 22.81 -43.02 8.87
CA ALA A 180 22.93 -44.07 7.86
C ALA A 180 24.29 -44.76 7.96
N LYS A 181 24.33 -45.94 8.61
CA LYS A 181 25.49 -46.84 8.51
C LYS A 181 25.52 -47.43 7.10
N VAL A 182 26.52 -47.05 6.32
CA VAL A 182 26.80 -47.70 5.03
C VAL A 182 27.38 -49.07 5.34
N SER A 183 26.67 -50.14 4.99
CA SER A 183 27.19 -51.51 4.97
C SER A 183 27.69 -51.77 3.55
N LEU A 184 29.00 -51.92 3.39
CA LEU A 184 29.58 -52.43 2.15
C LEU A 184 29.58 -53.96 2.23
N ALA A 185 29.05 -54.60 1.20
CA ALA A 185 29.00 -56.05 1.04
C ALA A 185 30.31 -56.58 0.46
#